data_AF-A0A7Y2F719-F1
#
_entry.id   AF-A0A7Y2F719-F1
#
_cell.length_a   1.000
_cell.length_b   1.000
_cell.length_c   1.000
_cell.angle_alpha   90.00
_cell.angle_beta   90.00
_cell.angle_gamma   90.00
#
_symmetry.space_group_name_H-M   'P 1'
#
loop_
_entity.id
_entity.type
_entity.pdbx_description
1 polymer ?
#
loop_
_entity_poly.entity_id
_entity_poly.type
_entity_poly.pdbx_seq_one_letter_code
_entity_poly.pdbx_strand_id
1 'polypeptide(L)'
;MQTRIAEQLGSMATPGTWGQSSDRWATADEFLEMLKTTSDDEEFISSASSLAETRQQVFNESIRQLTSLLSTSDARSRQRALITIGFMQHYRPEQMTEHTDSVVAAIIPLLSDLDENAEAIGTLEAFGSNARDAIGPLRSIMDDDNAWFAPAAAVAVARIDPTVEIGTRLAEFVSRHPDWYTAAFHLGEHMESHQARRVLLKAYKEDKDELKRSGIIQALNQIQIEPEQ
;
A
#
# COMPACT_ATOMS: atom_id res chain seq x y z
N MET A 1 -0.42 -14.15 -1.15
CA MET A 1 -1.11 -13.57 0.02
C MET A 1 -1.56 -12.14 -0.26
N GLN A 2 -0.72 -11.29 -0.86
CA GLN A 2 -1.04 -9.91 -1.27
C GLN A 2 -2.26 -9.76 -2.20
N THR A 3 -2.45 -10.64 -3.20
CA THR A 3 -3.59 -10.57 -4.12
C THR A 3 -4.95 -10.81 -3.44
N ARG A 4 -4.96 -11.55 -2.32
CA ARG A 4 -6.19 -11.89 -1.59
C ARG A 4 -6.71 -10.73 -0.74
N ILE A 5 -5.80 -9.88 -0.26
CA ILE A 5 -6.14 -8.68 0.53
C ILE A 5 -6.77 -7.62 -0.38
N ALA A 6 -6.20 -7.37 -1.56
CA ALA A 6 -6.75 -6.41 -2.52
C ALA A 6 -8.15 -6.81 -3.05
N GLU A 7 -8.38 -8.10 -3.32
CA GLU A 7 -9.69 -8.60 -3.77
C GLU A 7 -10.76 -8.60 -2.67
N GLN A 8 -10.39 -8.83 -1.40
CA GLN A 8 -11.33 -8.70 -0.27
C GLN A 8 -11.74 -7.24 -0.01
N LEU A 9 -10.83 -6.28 -0.21
CA LEU A 9 -11.12 -4.85 -0.04
C LEU A 9 -12.14 -4.32 -1.06
N GLY A 10 -12.16 -4.86 -2.29
CA GLY A 10 -13.14 -4.47 -3.32
C GLY A 10 -14.56 -5.02 -3.09
N SER A 11 -14.70 -6.09 -2.29
CA SER A 11 -15.97 -6.80 -2.10
C SER A 11 -16.81 -6.32 -0.90
N MET A 12 -16.24 -5.53 0.03
CA MET A 12 -16.92 -5.14 1.28
C MET A 12 -17.54 -3.74 1.25
N ALA A 13 -17.39 -2.99 0.15
CA ALA A 13 -17.87 -1.61 0.05
C ALA A 13 -19.26 -1.51 -0.60
N THR A 14 -20.30 -2.03 0.06
CA THR A 14 -21.64 -1.46 -0.12
C THR A 14 -21.91 -0.50 1.04
N PRO A 15 -22.18 0.80 0.80
CA PRO A 15 -22.54 1.76 1.84
C PRO A 15 -23.95 1.47 2.38
N GLY A 16 -24.11 0.36 3.09
CA GLY A 16 -25.36 -0.05 3.72
C GLY A 16 -25.37 0.32 5.20
N THR A 17 -26.11 1.37 5.55
CA THR A 17 -26.63 1.67 6.91
C THR A 17 -25.68 1.39 8.08
N TRP A 18 -24.73 2.31 8.31
CA TRP A 18 -23.92 2.44 9.53
C TRP A 18 -24.77 2.89 10.73
N GLY A 19 -25.78 2.09 11.09
CA GLY A 19 -26.69 2.32 12.20
C GLY A 19 -26.15 1.71 13.49
N GLN A 20 -25.85 2.57 14.46
CA GLN A 20 -25.28 2.31 15.80
C GLN A 20 -23.77 2.04 15.80
N SER A 21 -23.01 3.09 16.12
CA SER A 21 -21.65 3.04 16.68
C SER A 21 -21.52 1.85 17.61
N SER A 22 -20.90 0.76 17.14
CA SER A 22 -20.57 -0.32 18.04
C SER A 22 -19.46 0.21 18.96
N ASP A 23 -19.76 0.40 20.24
CA ASP A 23 -18.76 0.62 21.29
C ASP A 23 -17.94 -0.67 21.49
N ARG A 24 -17.37 -1.22 20.41
CA ARG A 24 -16.60 -2.46 20.44
C ARG A 24 -15.36 -2.32 21.33
N TRP A 25 -14.81 -1.10 21.39
CA TRP A 25 -13.63 -0.77 22.17
C TRP A 25 -14.01 0.31 23.19
N ALA A 26 -13.91 -0.03 24.49
CA ALA A 26 -14.12 0.96 25.54
C ALA A 26 -12.88 1.85 25.71
N THR A 27 -11.68 1.29 25.42
CA THR A 27 -10.39 1.98 25.52
C THR A 27 -9.45 1.63 24.36
N ALA A 28 -8.40 2.44 24.15
CA ALA A 28 -7.33 2.13 23.20
C ALA A 28 -6.52 0.89 23.64
N ASP A 29 -6.31 0.72 24.96
CA ASP A 29 -5.57 -0.42 25.50
C ASP A 29 -6.25 -1.77 25.20
N GLU A 30 -7.59 -1.83 25.28
CA GLU A 30 -8.36 -3.02 24.89
C GLU A 30 -8.17 -3.38 23.42
N PHE A 31 -8.21 -2.36 22.54
CA PHE A 31 -7.97 -2.54 21.12
C PHE A 31 -6.54 -3.03 20.85
N LEU A 32 -5.54 -2.40 21.48
CA LEU A 32 -4.13 -2.77 21.33
C LEU A 32 -3.82 -4.17 21.88
N GLU A 33 -4.46 -4.57 22.97
CA GLU A 33 -4.31 -5.92 23.51
C GLU A 33 -4.90 -6.97 22.56
N MET A 34 -6.07 -6.71 21.98
CA MET A 34 -6.63 -7.58 20.94
C MET A 34 -5.68 -7.68 19.74
N LEU A 35 -5.12 -6.55 19.28
CA LEU A 35 -4.18 -6.53 18.17
C LEU A 35 -2.91 -7.34 18.44
N LYS A 36 -2.47 -7.46 19.69
CA LYS A 36 -1.28 -8.25 20.04
C LYS A 36 -1.59 -9.73 20.20
N THR A 37 -2.76 -10.04 20.76
CA THR A 37 -3.09 -11.41 21.19
C THR A 37 -3.81 -12.23 20.14
N THR A 38 -4.57 -11.62 19.22
CA THR A 38 -5.30 -12.39 18.22
C THR A 38 -4.34 -13.16 17.32
N SER A 39 -4.57 -14.45 17.11
CA SER A 39 -3.81 -15.27 16.15
C SER A 39 -4.52 -15.39 14.81
N ASP A 40 -5.78 -14.96 14.73
CA ASP A 40 -6.63 -15.11 13.58
C ASP A 40 -6.57 -13.85 12.70
N ASP A 41 -6.20 -14.02 11.43
CA ASP A 41 -6.02 -12.90 10.51
C ASP A 41 -7.36 -12.24 10.13
N GLU A 42 -8.46 -13.00 10.07
CA GLU A 42 -9.80 -12.46 9.77
C GLU A 42 -10.32 -11.63 10.96
N GLU A 43 -10.13 -12.15 12.17
CA GLU A 43 -10.44 -11.42 13.40
C GLU A 43 -9.58 -10.15 13.50
N PHE A 44 -8.29 -10.23 13.20
CA PHE A 44 -7.40 -9.07 13.15
C PHE A 44 -7.93 -8.01 12.15
N ILE A 45 -8.23 -8.38 10.90
CA ILE A 45 -8.70 -7.44 9.87
C ILE A 45 -10.04 -6.82 10.26
N SER A 46 -10.99 -7.64 10.74
CA SER A 46 -12.29 -7.16 11.24
C SER A 46 -12.11 -6.15 12.37
N SER A 47 -11.20 -6.46 13.29
CA SER A 47 -10.97 -5.62 14.46
C SER A 47 -10.22 -4.33 14.12
N ALA A 48 -9.19 -4.41 13.28
CA ALA A 48 -8.48 -3.23 12.77
C ALA A 48 -9.44 -2.28 12.05
N SER A 49 -10.33 -2.80 11.19
CA SER A 49 -11.36 -2.00 10.51
C SER A 49 -12.33 -1.33 11.48
N SER A 50 -12.73 -2.03 12.55
CA SER A 50 -13.66 -1.47 13.54
C SER A 50 -13.12 -0.27 14.32
N LEU A 51 -11.80 -0.02 14.32
CA LEU A 51 -11.23 1.19 14.91
C LEU A 51 -11.81 2.47 14.26
N ALA A 52 -12.11 2.42 12.96
CA ALA A 52 -12.69 3.51 12.18
C ALA A 52 -14.11 3.92 12.64
N GLU A 53 -14.76 3.10 13.46
CA GLU A 53 -16.11 3.32 13.99
C GLU A 53 -16.12 3.78 15.45
N THR A 54 -14.94 3.89 16.07
CA THR A 54 -14.85 4.25 17.50
C THR A 54 -15.06 5.74 17.76
N ARG A 55 -15.27 6.06 19.04
CA ARG A 55 -15.24 7.44 19.53
C ARG A 55 -13.87 8.06 19.24
N GLN A 56 -13.85 9.33 18.79
CA GLN A 56 -12.62 10.04 18.38
C GLN A 56 -11.49 9.99 19.42
N GLN A 57 -11.82 10.03 20.72
CA GLN A 57 -10.82 9.92 21.78
C GLN A 57 -10.10 8.56 21.76
N VAL A 58 -10.85 7.46 21.58
CA VAL A 58 -10.29 6.11 21.49
C VAL A 58 -9.49 5.97 20.20
N PHE A 59 -10.03 6.45 19.08
CA PHE A 59 -9.31 6.50 17.80
C PHE A 59 -7.95 7.21 17.95
N ASN A 60 -7.95 8.46 18.42
CA ASN A 60 -6.73 9.27 18.53
C ASN A 60 -5.69 8.63 19.44
N GLU A 61 -6.12 8.06 20.57
CA GLU A 61 -5.21 7.37 21.48
C GLU A 61 -4.66 6.08 20.87
N SER A 62 -5.50 5.29 20.20
CA SER A 62 -5.06 4.10 19.46
C SER A 62 -4.03 4.45 18.39
N ILE A 63 -4.22 5.52 17.61
CA ILE A 63 -3.23 5.93 16.60
C ILE A 63 -1.88 6.26 17.24
N ARG A 64 -1.84 7.01 18.34
CA ARG A 64 -0.57 7.30 19.05
C ARG A 64 0.13 6.04 19.53
N GLN A 65 -0.63 5.09 20.09
CA GLN A 65 -0.07 3.82 20.56
C GLN A 65 0.42 2.96 19.40
N LEU A 66 -0.32 2.88 18.29
CA LEU A 66 0.10 2.19 17.07
C LEU A 66 1.38 2.80 16.50
N THR A 67 1.48 4.13 16.42
CA THR A 67 2.70 4.83 16.00
C THR A 67 3.89 4.47 16.91
N SER A 68 3.66 4.34 18.21
CA SER A 68 4.70 3.91 19.15
C SER A 68 5.14 2.46 18.92
N LEU A 69 4.21 1.57 18.53
CA LEU A 69 4.52 0.17 18.20
C LEU A 69 5.47 0.02 17.01
N LEU A 70 5.46 0.98 16.06
CA LEU A 70 6.36 0.98 14.90
C LEU A 70 7.84 1.04 15.29
N SER A 71 8.17 1.56 16.47
CA SER A 71 9.56 1.62 16.97
C SER A 71 9.96 0.46 17.87
N THR A 72 9.09 -0.55 18.04
CA THR A 72 9.37 -1.71 18.90
C THR A 72 10.20 -2.76 18.16
N SER A 73 10.89 -3.63 18.91
CA SER A 73 11.65 -4.75 18.32
C SER A 73 10.76 -5.91 17.86
N ASP A 74 9.48 -5.93 18.20
CA ASP A 74 8.56 -7.00 17.83
C ASP A 74 8.00 -6.77 16.41
N ALA A 75 8.54 -7.52 15.44
CA ALA A 75 8.16 -7.41 14.03
C ALA A 75 6.65 -7.59 13.80
N ARG A 76 6.02 -8.52 14.53
CA ARG A 76 4.57 -8.76 14.42
C ARG A 76 3.76 -7.54 14.85
N SER A 77 4.13 -6.90 15.97
CA SER A 77 3.51 -5.66 16.42
C SER A 77 3.70 -4.52 15.41
N ARG A 78 4.90 -4.39 14.82
CA ARG A 78 5.17 -3.40 13.76
C ARG A 78 4.28 -3.62 12.55
N GLN A 79 4.24 -4.85 12.03
CA GLN A 79 3.45 -5.20 10.85
C GLN A 79 1.95 -4.92 11.09
N ARG A 80 1.41 -5.34 12.24
CA ARG A 80 -0.01 -5.10 12.58
C ARG A 80 -0.32 -3.62 12.76
N ALA A 81 0.61 -2.86 13.34
CA ALA A 81 0.48 -1.42 13.44
C ALA A 81 0.45 -0.76 12.04
N LEU A 82 1.37 -1.13 11.15
CA LEU A 82 1.39 -0.64 9.75
C LEU A 82 0.08 -0.93 9.03
N ILE A 83 -0.39 -2.18 9.05
CA ILE A 83 -1.64 -2.58 8.38
C ILE A 83 -2.83 -1.80 8.95
N THR A 84 -2.93 -1.68 10.28
CA THR A 84 -4.02 -0.95 10.93
C THR A 84 -3.98 0.53 10.55
N ILE A 85 -2.82 1.16 10.59
CA ILE A 85 -2.63 2.57 10.20
C ILE A 85 -3.00 2.77 8.73
N GLY A 86 -2.55 1.89 7.83
CA GLY A 86 -2.91 1.93 6.41
C GLY A 86 -4.42 1.85 6.18
N PHE A 87 -5.13 0.98 6.92
CA PHE A 87 -6.58 0.94 6.88
C PHE A 87 -7.22 2.23 7.40
N MET A 88 -6.73 2.80 8.50
CA MET A 88 -7.29 4.05 9.04
C MET A 88 -7.08 5.21 8.06
N GLN A 89 -5.92 5.27 7.41
CA GLN A 89 -5.66 6.25 6.36
C GLN A 89 -6.59 6.07 5.15
N HIS A 90 -6.91 4.83 4.77
CA HIS A 90 -7.83 4.56 3.67
C HIS A 90 -9.30 4.88 4.00
N TYR A 91 -9.78 4.48 5.18
CA TYR A 91 -11.21 4.58 5.54
C TYR A 91 -11.60 5.87 6.28
N ARG A 92 -10.62 6.56 6.89
CA ARG A 92 -10.81 7.78 7.71
C ARG A 92 -9.66 8.78 7.51
N PRO A 93 -9.32 9.16 6.27
CA PRO A 93 -8.20 10.08 6.01
C PRO A 93 -8.34 11.41 6.76
N GLU A 94 -9.56 11.92 6.94
CA GLU A 94 -9.79 13.18 7.66
C GLU A 94 -9.37 13.09 9.14
N GLN A 95 -9.63 11.96 9.79
CA GLN A 95 -9.26 11.74 11.20
C GLN A 95 -7.76 11.47 11.38
N MET A 96 -7.09 10.96 10.33
CA MET A 96 -5.65 10.73 10.34
C MET A 96 -4.82 12.01 10.20
N THR A 97 -5.42 13.10 9.69
CA THR A 97 -4.74 14.38 9.43
C THR A 97 -3.83 14.82 10.58
N GLU A 98 -4.34 14.82 11.82
CA GLU A 98 -3.62 15.29 13.01
C GLU A 98 -2.42 14.40 13.42
N HIS A 99 -2.37 13.17 12.90
CA HIS A 99 -1.33 12.19 13.23
C HIS A 99 -0.32 11.98 12.10
N THR A 100 -0.61 12.50 10.91
CA THR A 100 0.11 12.18 9.66
C THR A 100 1.62 12.35 9.80
N ASP A 101 2.09 13.52 10.23
CA ASP A 101 3.52 13.79 10.33
C ASP A 101 4.23 12.81 11.27
N SER A 102 3.60 12.52 12.43
CA SER A 102 4.16 11.60 13.42
C SER A 102 4.18 10.15 12.91
N VAL A 103 3.15 9.74 12.18
CA VAL A 103 3.04 8.40 11.59
C VAL A 103 4.05 8.24 10.47
N VAL A 104 4.10 9.16 9.51
CA VAL A 104 5.05 9.13 8.39
C VAL A 104 6.48 9.09 8.90
N ALA A 105 6.83 9.93 9.88
CA ALA A 105 8.16 9.94 10.49
C ALA A 105 8.51 8.60 11.15
N ALA A 106 7.54 7.91 11.75
CA ALA A 106 7.74 6.61 12.38
C ALA A 106 7.83 5.45 11.36
N ILE A 107 7.22 5.57 10.17
CA ILE A 107 7.27 4.54 9.12
C ILE A 107 8.58 4.60 8.33
N ILE A 108 9.15 5.79 8.08
CA ILE A 108 10.35 5.96 7.24
C ILE A 108 11.51 5.03 7.65
N PRO A 109 11.88 4.86 8.94
CA PRO A 109 12.94 3.94 9.33
C PRO A 109 12.69 2.47 8.95
N LEU A 110 11.41 2.06 8.84
CA LEU A 110 11.01 0.69 8.49
C LEU A 110 11.22 0.37 7.01
N LEU A 111 11.45 1.37 6.16
CA LEU A 111 11.82 1.16 4.75
C LEU A 111 13.17 0.47 4.58
N SER A 112 13.99 0.39 5.63
CA SER A 112 15.26 -0.36 5.62
C SER A 112 15.12 -1.78 6.16
N ASP A 113 13.97 -2.14 6.75
CA ASP A 113 13.67 -3.48 7.23
C ASP A 113 13.04 -4.28 6.09
N LEU A 114 13.63 -5.43 5.73
CA LEU A 114 13.16 -6.23 4.60
C LEU A 114 11.80 -6.89 4.89
N ASP A 115 11.53 -7.22 6.14
CA ASP A 115 10.33 -7.98 6.52
C ASP A 115 9.07 -7.09 6.56
N GLU A 116 9.24 -5.78 6.75
CA GLU A 116 8.13 -4.81 6.82
C GLU A 116 8.10 -3.81 5.66
N ASN A 117 9.04 -3.94 4.71
CA ASN A 117 9.22 -2.99 3.63
C ASN A 117 7.95 -2.80 2.80
N ALA A 118 7.27 -3.91 2.48
CA ALA A 118 6.07 -3.90 1.64
C ALA A 118 4.93 -3.10 2.30
N GLU A 119 4.64 -3.39 3.57
CA GLU A 119 3.60 -2.73 4.35
C GLU A 119 3.96 -1.26 4.60
N ALA A 120 5.23 -0.95 4.85
CA ALA A 120 5.70 0.42 5.03
C ALA A 120 5.51 1.25 3.74
N ILE A 121 5.94 0.73 2.58
CA ILE A 121 5.75 1.37 1.27
C ILE A 121 4.26 1.58 0.99
N GLY A 122 3.44 0.53 1.12
CA GLY A 122 2.01 0.61 0.84
C GLY A 122 1.27 1.58 1.77
N THR A 123 1.67 1.65 3.04
CA THR A 123 1.10 2.61 3.99
C THR A 123 1.46 4.04 3.59
N LEU A 124 2.74 4.31 3.25
CA LEU A 124 3.18 5.63 2.78
C LEU A 124 2.50 6.04 1.47
N GLU A 125 2.29 5.10 0.54
CA GLU A 125 1.50 5.34 -0.67
C GLU A 125 0.08 5.81 -0.33
N ALA A 126 -0.59 5.17 0.63
CA ALA A 126 -1.94 5.53 1.05
C ALA A 126 -2.04 6.93 1.68
N PHE A 127 -0.95 7.43 2.28
CA PHE A 127 -0.88 8.83 2.74
C PHE A 127 -0.75 9.84 1.58
N GLY A 128 -0.36 9.39 0.39
CA GLY A 128 -0.24 10.24 -0.80
C GLY A 128 0.64 11.46 -0.54
N SER A 129 0.19 12.63 -0.97
CA SER A 129 0.97 13.87 -0.86
C SER A 129 1.30 14.33 0.56
N ASN A 130 0.71 13.71 1.59
CA ASN A 130 1.07 13.96 2.99
C ASN A 130 2.33 13.20 3.43
N ALA A 131 2.80 12.20 2.67
CA ALA A 131 4.03 11.44 2.95
C ALA A 131 5.27 11.98 2.21
N ARG A 132 5.33 13.29 1.92
CA ARG A 132 6.43 13.91 1.14
C ARG A 132 7.83 13.64 1.69
N ASP A 133 7.97 13.56 3.00
CA ASP A 133 9.26 13.27 3.64
C ASP A 133 9.82 11.88 3.31
N ALA A 134 8.95 10.96 2.86
CA ALA A 134 9.36 9.62 2.43
C ALA A 134 9.87 9.56 0.97
N ILE A 135 9.75 10.63 0.17
CA ILE A 135 10.17 10.60 -1.24
C ILE A 135 11.67 10.24 -1.38
N GLY A 136 12.54 10.82 -0.56
CA GLY A 136 13.97 10.56 -0.61
C GLY A 136 14.30 9.07 -0.36
N PRO A 137 13.89 8.51 0.80
CA PRO A 137 14.03 7.08 1.08
C PRO A 137 13.41 6.17 0.01
N LEU A 138 12.19 6.45 -0.45
CA LEU A 138 11.53 5.64 -1.48
C LEU A 138 12.23 5.70 -2.83
N ARG A 139 12.78 6.86 -3.23
CA ARG A 139 13.61 6.97 -4.43
C ARG A 139 14.86 6.10 -4.34
N SER A 140 15.50 6.05 -3.16
CA SER A 140 16.65 5.17 -2.96
C SER A 140 16.30 3.68 -3.19
N ILE A 141 15.09 3.26 -2.81
CA ILE A 141 14.61 1.89 -3.06
C ILE A 141 14.26 1.70 -4.55
N MET A 142 13.57 2.67 -5.16
CA MET A 142 13.24 2.67 -6.59
C MET A 142 14.49 2.57 -7.47
N ASP A 143 15.59 3.20 -7.09
CA ASP A 143 16.82 3.24 -7.89
C ASP A 143 17.71 2.00 -7.69
N ASP A 144 17.46 1.18 -6.66
CA ASP A 144 18.15 -0.09 -6.46
C ASP A 144 17.50 -1.21 -7.28
N ASP A 145 18.17 -1.61 -8.36
CA ASP A 145 17.73 -2.71 -9.24
C ASP A 145 17.60 -4.07 -8.55
N ASN A 146 18.22 -4.25 -7.37
CA ASN A 146 18.15 -5.49 -6.60
C ASN A 146 17.11 -5.43 -5.48
N ALA A 147 16.57 -4.24 -5.18
CA ALA A 147 15.56 -4.11 -4.14
C ALA A 147 14.25 -4.73 -4.62
N TRP A 148 13.81 -5.79 -3.93
CA TRP A 148 12.61 -6.54 -4.29
C TRP A 148 11.35 -5.66 -4.45
N PHE A 149 11.28 -4.57 -3.67
CA PHE A 149 10.16 -3.64 -3.69
C PHE A 149 10.41 -2.37 -4.52
N ALA A 150 11.43 -2.33 -5.38
CA ALA A 150 11.74 -1.17 -6.21
C ALA A 150 10.55 -0.72 -7.11
N PRO A 151 9.78 -1.62 -7.74
CA PRO A 151 8.57 -1.23 -8.48
C PRO A 151 7.50 -0.59 -7.59
N ALA A 152 7.24 -1.15 -6.40
CA ALA A 152 6.27 -0.60 -5.46
C ALA A 152 6.71 0.78 -4.94
N ALA A 153 8.00 0.94 -4.64
CA ALA A 153 8.57 2.22 -4.25
C ALA A 153 8.43 3.28 -5.37
N ALA A 154 8.61 2.89 -6.64
CA ALA A 154 8.38 3.79 -7.76
C ALA A 154 6.94 4.31 -7.79
N VAL A 155 5.96 3.40 -7.69
CA VAL A 155 4.53 3.74 -7.67
C VAL A 155 4.21 4.65 -6.48
N ALA A 156 4.72 4.32 -5.29
CA ALA A 156 4.54 5.15 -4.10
C ALA A 156 5.11 6.56 -4.30
N VAL A 157 6.31 6.71 -4.88
CA VAL A 157 6.89 8.03 -5.21
C VAL A 157 5.97 8.83 -6.12
N ALA A 158 5.43 8.23 -7.19
CA ALA A 158 4.53 8.94 -8.10
C ALA A 158 3.17 9.26 -7.49
N ARG A 159 2.69 8.46 -6.52
CA ARG A 159 1.46 8.76 -5.77
C ARG A 159 1.66 9.93 -4.80
N ILE A 160 2.82 9.99 -4.13
CA ILE A 160 3.18 11.04 -3.18
C ILE A 160 3.49 12.36 -3.92
N ASP A 161 4.20 12.26 -5.05
CA ASP A 161 4.55 13.38 -5.93
C ASP A 161 4.22 13.04 -7.39
N PRO A 162 3.02 13.43 -7.88
CA PRO A 162 2.59 13.20 -9.26
C PRO A 162 3.45 13.88 -10.33
N THR A 163 4.40 14.74 -9.96
CA THR A 163 5.34 15.36 -10.91
C THR A 163 6.50 14.43 -11.27
N VAL A 164 6.68 13.32 -10.54
CA VAL A 164 7.73 12.34 -10.81
C VAL A 164 7.29 11.37 -11.90
N GLU A 165 7.95 11.46 -13.05
CA GLU A 165 7.75 10.53 -14.16
C GLU A 165 8.46 9.19 -13.89
N ILE A 166 7.69 8.14 -13.62
CA ILE A 166 8.23 6.79 -13.35
C ILE A 166 8.05 5.81 -14.53
N GLY A 167 7.38 6.21 -15.61
CA GLY A 167 7.03 5.30 -16.72
C GLY A 167 8.22 4.55 -17.31
N THR A 168 9.32 5.25 -17.59
CA THR A 168 10.55 4.64 -18.10
C THR A 168 11.11 3.61 -17.13
N ARG A 169 11.12 3.92 -15.83
CA ARG A 169 11.61 3.04 -14.77
C ARG A 169 10.74 1.78 -14.64
N LEU A 170 9.42 1.94 -14.66
CA LEU A 170 8.49 0.80 -14.68
C LEU A 170 8.70 -0.07 -15.93
N ALA A 171 8.91 0.51 -17.11
CA ALA A 171 9.17 -0.24 -18.34
C ALA A 171 10.45 -1.08 -18.27
N GLU A 172 11.50 -0.56 -17.62
CA GLU A 172 12.70 -1.35 -17.33
C GLU A 172 12.38 -2.55 -16.42
N PHE A 173 11.63 -2.32 -15.34
CA PHE A 173 11.28 -3.38 -14.39
C PHE A 173 10.47 -4.50 -15.02
N VAL A 174 9.53 -4.20 -15.92
CA VAL A 174 8.77 -5.22 -16.68
C VAL A 174 9.70 -6.22 -17.37
N SER A 175 10.85 -5.77 -17.85
CA SER A 175 11.76 -6.59 -18.64
C SER A 175 12.70 -7.44 -17.77
N ARG A 176 13.18 -6.91 -16.64
CA ARG A 176 14.34 -7.48 -15.92
C ARG A 176 14.15 -7.68 -14.42
N HIS A 177 13.07 -7.17 -13.83
CA HIS A 177 12.89 -7.21 -12.38
C HIS A 177 12.12 -8.47 -11.95
N PRO A 178 12.44 -9.08 -10.81
CA PRO A 178 11.68 -10.21 -10.28
C PRO A 178 10.21 -9.87 -10.02
N ASP A 179 9.93 -8.70 -9.45
CA ASP A 179 8.57 -8.15 -9.30
C ASP A 179 8.13 -7.35 -10.54
N TRP A 180 8.18 -7.97 -11.71
CA TRP A 180 7.75 -7.36 -12.96
C TRP A 180 6.23 -7.07 -12.98
N TYR A 181 5.44 -7.78 -12.17
CA TYR A 181 3.97 -7.70 -12.20
C TYR A 181 3.48 -6.34 -11.74
N THR A 182 3.96 -5.86 -10.59
CA THR A 182 3.66 -4.51 -10.08
C THR A 182 3.98 -3.45 -11.13
N ALA A 183 5.16 -3.55 -11.76
CA ALA A 183 5.56 -2.62 -12.81
C ALA A 183 4.65 -2.68 -14.04
N ALA A 184 4.28 -3.88 -14.49
CA ALA A 184 3.41 -4.06 -15.64
C ALA A 184 2.01 -3.49 -15.39
N PHE A 185 1.47 -3.74 -14.20
CA PHE A 185 0.12 -3.34 -13.81
C PHE A 185 -0.05 -1.80 -13.80
N HIS A 186 0.94 -1.08 -13.26
CA HIS A 186 0.91 0.38 -13.16
C HIS A 186 1.48 1.11 -14.38
N LEU A 187 2.08 0.42 -15.36
CA LEU A 187 2.75 1.06 -16.48
C LEU A 187 1.83 2.01 -17.27
N GLY A 188 0.58 1.61 -17.50
CA GLY A 188 -0.40 2.41 -18.23
C GLY A 188 -0.81 3.70 -17.54
N GLU A 189 -0.65 3.79 -16.21
CA GLU A 189 -0.97 4.99 -15.42
C GLU A 189 0.13 6.06 -15.53
N HIS A 190 1.35 5.64 -15.91
CA HIS A 190 2.54 6.48 -15.87
C HIS A 190 3.29 6.56 -17.21
N MET A 191 2.68 6.07 -18.29
CA MET A 191 3.22 6.10 -19.63
C MET A 191 2.09 6.15 -20.65
N GLU A 192 2.27 6.92 -21.72
CA GLU A 192 1.34 6.99 -22.85
C GLU A 192 0.86 5.60 -23.30
N SER A 193 -0.46 5.42 -23.45
CA SER A 193 -1.10 4.11 -23.68
C SER A 193 -0.45 3.33 -24.82
N HIS A 194 -0.15 3.97 -25.95
CA HIS A 194 0.51 3.31 -27.08
C HIS A 194 1.94 2.84 -26.76
N GLN A 195 2.69 3.62 -25.97
CA GLN A 195 4.05 3.27 -25.57
C GLN A 195 4.03 2.14 -24.53
N ALA A 196 3.17 2.24 -23.52
CA ALA A 196 2.98 1.19 -22.51
C ALA A 196 2.60 -0.15 -23.15
N ARG A 197 1.63 -0.14 -24.09
CA ARG A 197 1.26 -1.35 -24.85
C ARG A 197 2.42 -1.92 -25.66
N ARG A 198 3.25 -1.08 -26.30
CA ARG A 198 4.43 -1.57 -27.04
C ARG A 198 5.42 -2.28 -26.12
N VAL A 199 5.69 -1.72 -24.93
CA VAL A 199 6.56 -2.34 -23.92
C VAL A 199 6.00 -3.68 -23.49
N LEU A 200 4.73 -3.74 -23.08
CA LEU A 200 4.09 -4.97 -22.62
C LEU A 200 4.00 -6.04 -23.72
N LEU A 201 3.64 -5.67 -24.96
CA LEU A 201 3.60 -6.61 -26.09
C LEU A 201 4.99 -7.16 -26.44
N LYS A 202 6.05 -6.35 -26.28
CA LYS A 202 7.42 -6.81 -26.45
C LYS A 202 7.76 -7.84 -25.37
N ALA A 203 7.53 -7.52 -24.10
CA ALA A 203 7.77 -8.43 -22.98
C ALA A 203 7.00 -9.75 -23.14
N TYR A 204 5.73 -9.70 -23.54
CA TYR A 204 4.91 -10.89 -23.79
C TYR A 204 5.48 -11.82 -24.88
N LYS A 205 6.09 -11.24 -25.92
CA LYS A 205 6.68 -12.00 -27.04
C LYS A 205 8.04 -12.62 -26.69
N GLU A 206 8.81 -11.95 -25.84
CA GLU A 206 10.17 -12.35 -25.48
C GLU A 206 10.19 -13.36 -24.33
N ASP A 207 9.19 -13.30 -23.45
CA ASP A 207 9.10 -14.19 -22.29
C ASP A 207 8.49 -15.56 -22.64
N LYS A 208 8.93 -16.59 -21.92
CA LYS A 208 8.46 -17.98 -22.08
C LYS A 208 7.68 -18.48 -20.87
N ASP A 209 7.71 -17.72 -19.77
CA ASP A 209 6.97 -18.06 -18.57
C ASP A 209 5.48 -17.72 -18.76
N GLU A 210 4.63 -18.75 -18.69
CA GLU A 210 3.19 -18.62 -18.93
C GLU A 210 2.49 -17.77 -17.86
N LEU A 211 2.98 -17.80 -16.60
CA LEU A 211 2.43 -16.96 -15.54
C LEU A 211 2.71 -15.49 -15.84
N LYS A 212 3.94 -15.17 -16.28
CA LYS A 212 4.30 -13.82 -16.68
C LYS A 212 3.53 -13.34 -17.88
N ARG A 213 3.40 -14.17 -18.91
CA ARG A 213 2.59 -13.86 -20.09
C ARG A 213 1.12 -13.58 -19.74
N SER A 214 0.54 -14.38 -18.84
CA SER A 214 -0.82 -14.17 -18.34
C SER A 214 -0.96 -12.83 -17.61
N GLY A 215 -0.05 -12.49 -16.69
CA GLY A 215 -0.09 -11.20 -16.00
C GLY A 215 0.14 -10.01 -16.92
N ILE A 216 0.99 -10.15 -17.95
CA ILE A 216 1.15 -9.11 -18.99
C ILE A 216 -0.15 -8.91 -19.78
N ILE A 217 -0.89 -9.99 -20.10
CA ILE A 217 -2.22 -9.87 -20.74
C ILE A 217 -3.18 -9.10 -19.82
N GLN A 218 -3.19 -9.40 -18.52
CA GLN A 218 -4.02 -8.68 -17.55
C GLN A 218 -3.68 -7.18 -17.54
N ALA A 219 -2.39 -6.82 -17.47
CA ALA A 219 -1.94 -5.44 -17.56
C ALA A 219 -2.34 -4.77 -18.89
N LEU A 220 -2.19 -5.46 -20.02
CA LEU A 220 -2.61 -4.97 -21.35
C LEU A 220 -4.11 -4.67 -21.43
N ASN A 221 -4.94 -5.43 -20.69
CA ASN A 221 -6.39 -5.22 -20.65
C ASN A 221 -6.80 -4.00 -19.81
N GLN A 222 -5.92 -3.52 -18.91
CA GLN A 222 -6.17 -2.30 -18.13
C GLN A 222 -5.86 -1.01 -18.91
N ILE A 223 -5.04 -1.08 -19.96
CA ILE A 223 -4.68 0.09 -20.76
C ILE A 223 -5.82 0.44 -21.73
N GLN A 224 -6.55 1.52 -21.42
CA GLN A 224 -7.54 2.09 -22.32
C GLN A 224 -6.86 2.66 -23.58
N ILE A 225 -7.41 2.30 -24.76
CA ILE A 225 -7.00 2.89 -26.04
C ILE A 225 -8.11 3.86 -26.43
N GLU A 226 -7.81 5.16 -26.41
CA GLU A 226 -8.70 6.10 -27.07
C GLU A 226 -8.65 5.85 -28.58
N PRO A 227 -9.81 5.79 -29.27
CA PRO A 227 -9.81 5.63 -30.72
C PRO A 227 -9.06 6.80 -31.36
N GLU A 228 -8.11 6.50 -32.25
CA GLU A 228 -7.40 7.51 -33.05
C GLU A 228 -8.44 8.41 -33.76
N GLN A 229 -8.40 9.71 -33.46
CA GLN A 229 -9.27 10.73 -34.09
C GLN A 229 -8.81 11.07 -35.50
#